data_AF-A0A9D6BKG2-F1
#
_entry.id   AF-A0A9D6BKG2-F1
#
_cell.length_a   1.000
_cell.length_b   1.000
_cell.length_c   1.000
_cell.angle_alpha   90.00
_cell.angle_beta   90.00
_cell.angle_gamma   90.00
#
_symmetry.space_group_name_H-M   'P 1'
#
loop_
_entity.id
_entity.type
_entity.pdbx_description
1 polymer ?
#
loop_
_entity_poly.entity_id
_entity_poly.type
_entity_poly.pdbx_seq_one_letter_code
_entity_poly.pdbx_strand_id
1 'polypeptide(L)'
;MPNREVPMPIDWTALATWKDLASIVAAFASPFIGAWSAGRTLKARDQARLHGYIDWETRFDEEGVIQYPFLALQNISSRNVLVTAIDLRSDFFFLQRAGIALRYDDPSDLPFPAEIEAGKMRVFALDEDRVLEVVEKKWRITAVPALLFKRPRIKIRVETLTGERLTLSAERAIEWRHRSWRFRP
;
A
#
# COMPACT_ATOMS: atom_id res chain seq x y z
N MET A 1 -44.33 -52.58 -28.51
CA MET A 1 -44.16 -51.33 -29.27
C MET A 1 -43.75 -50.25 -28.28
N PRO A 2 -42.59 -49.59 -28.42
CA PRO A 2 -42.18 -48.53 -27.49
C PRO A 2 -42.95 -47.24 -27.78
N ASN A 3 -43.47 -46.59 -26.73
CA ASN A 3 -44.07 -45.26 -26.79
C ASN A 3 -43.02 -44.27 -27.29
N ARG A 4 -43.24 -43.71 -28.49
CA ARG A 4 -42.48 -42.54 -28.95
C ARG A 4 -42.98 -41.34 -28.17
N GLU A 5 -42.18 -40.87 -27.23
CA GLU A 5 -42.40 -39.58 -26.59
C GLU A 5 -42.36 -38.49 -27.66
N VAL A 6 -43.46 -37.76 -27.79
CA VAL A 6 -43.58 -36.63 -28.72
C VAL A 6 -42.73 -35.49 -28.14
N PRO A 7 -41.71 -34.99 -28.86
CA PRO A 7 -40.90 -33.88 -28.35
C PRO A 7 -41.81 -32.66 -28.14
N MET A 8 -41.77 -32.10 -26.93
CA MET A 8 -42.51 -30.87 -26.63
C MET A 8 -42.08 -29.76 -27.59
N PRO A 9 -43.02 -29.00 -28.17
CA PRO A 9 -42.69 -27.89 -29.05
C PRO A 9 -41.91 -26.85 -28.26
N ILE A 10 -40.74 -26.49 -28.79
CA ILE A 10 -39.93 -25.39 -28.25
C ILE A 10 -40.77 -24.12 -28.33
N ASP A 11 -41.02 -23.50 -27.18
CA ASP A 11 -41.73 -22.23 -27.13
C ASP A 11 -40.80 -21.10 -27.57
N TRP A 12 -40.85 -20.80 -28.86
CA TRP A 12 -40.07 -19.74 -29.50
C TRP A 12 -40.37 -18.35 -28.94
N THR A 13 -41.53 -18.14 -28.32
CA THR A 13 -41.91 -16.85 -27.72
C THR A 13 -41.23 -16.61 -26.38
N ALA A 14 -41.05 -17.67 -25.59
CA ALA A 14 -40.24 -17.63 -24.38
C ALA A 14 -38.77 -17.33 -24.72
N LEU A 15 -38.22 -17.96 -25.76
CA LEU A 15 -36.84 -17.70 -26.22
C LEU A 15 -36.63 -16.26 -26.70
N ALA A 16 -37.62 -15.66 -27.36
CA ALA A 16 -37.57 -14.27 -27.80
C ALA A 16 -37.57 -13.29 -26.62
N THR A 17 -38.46 -13.51 -25.65
CA THR A 17 -38.54 -12.66 -24.44
C THR A 17 -37.27 -12.72 -23.59
N TRP A 18 -36.63 -13.89 -23.43
CA TRP A 18 -35.33 -13.98 -22.75
C TRP A 18 -34.20 -13.24 -23.47
N LYS A 19 -34.19 -13.23 -24.80
CA LYS A 19 -33.20 -12.48 -25.60
C LYS A 19 -33.40 -10.97 -25.45
N ASP A 20 -34.64 -10.51 -25.50
CA ASP A 20 -34.97 -9.09 -25.33
C ASP A 20 -34.60 -8.62 -23.92
N LEU A 21 -34.92 -9.40 -22.90
CA LEU A 21 -34.56 -9.11 -21.50
C LEU A 21 -33.04 -9.08 -21.32
N ALA A 22 -32.30 -10.01 -21.93
CA ALA A 22 -30.84 -10.00 -21.90
C ALA A 22 -30.25 -8.77 -22.61
N SER A 23 -30.83 -8.34 -23.73
CA SER A 23 -30.39 -7.14 -24.46
C SER A 23 -30.63 -5.85 -23.67
N ILE A 24 -31.77 -5.75 -22.98
CA ILE A 24 -32.11 -4.64 -22.09
C ILE A 24 -31.14 -4.60 -20.92
N VAL A 25 -30.91 -5.73 -20.24
CA VAL A 25 -29.95 -5.82 -19.13
C VAL A 25 -28.53 -5.48 -19.59
N ALA A 26 -28.10 -5.94 -20.77
CA ALA A 26 -26.80 -5.59 -21.34
C ALA A 26 -26.69 -4.08 -21.66
N ALA A 27 -27.74 -3.49 -22.22
CA ALA A 27 -27.80 -2.06 -22.50
C ALA A 27 -27.71 -1.24 -21.21
N PHE A 28 -28.37 -1.66 -20.13
CA PHE A 28 -28.31 -0.99 -18.83
C PHE A 28 -27.03 -1.27 -18.06
N ALA A 29 -26.41 -2.44 -18.19
CA ALA A 29 -25.17 -2.79 -17.50
C ALA A 29 -23.92 -2.20 -18.18
N SER A 30 -23.96 -1.98 -19.50
CA SER A 30 -22.82 -1.49 -20.27
C SER A 30 -22.23 -0.15 -19.78
N PRO A 31 -23.02 0.86 -19.37
CA PRO A 31 -22.49 2.13 -18.86
C PRO A 31 -21.83 1.94 -17.49
N PHE A 32 -22.35 1.04 -16.65
CA PHE A 32 -21.76 0.76 -15.34
C PHE A 32 -20.43 0.01 -15.46
N ILE A 33 -20.35 -0.99 -16.36
CA ILE A 33 -19.10 -1.71 -16.64
C ILE A 33 -18.08 -0.76 -17.27
N GLY A 34 -18.52 0.11 -18.19
CA GLY A 34 -17.70 1.17 -18.77
C GLY A 34 -17.18 2.15 -17.71
N ALA A 35 -18.04 2.68 -16.85
CA ALA A 35 -17.67 3.59 -15.78
C ALA A 35 -16.72 2.94 -14.75
N TRP A 36 -16.97 1.68 -14.40
CA TRP A 36 -16.14 0.93 -13.46
C TRP A 36 -14.75 0.63 -14.03
N SER A 37 -14.68 0.21 -15.30
CA SER A 37 -13.40 -0.04 -15.98
C SER A 37 -12.62 1.26 -16.24
N ALA A 38 -13.29 2.34 -16.61
CA ALA A 38 -12.71 3.68 -16.75
C ALA A 38 -12.16 4.18 -15.39
N GLY A 39 -12.93 4.03 -14.31
CA GLY A 39 -12.48 4.36 -12.97
C GLY A 39 -11.26 3.55 -12.54
N ARG A 40 -11.24 2.24 -12.86
CA ARG A 40 -10.10 1.37 -12.57
C ARG A 40 -8.85 1.73 -13.37
N THR A 41 -9.01 2.04 -14.65
CA THR A 41 -7.87 2.40 -15.53
C THR A 41 -7.32 3.77 -15.20
N LEU A 42 -8.17 4.75 -14.87
CA LEU A 42 -7.74 6.05 -14.35
C LEU A 42 -6.99 5.90 -13.03
N LYS A 43 -7.55 5.12 -12.09
CA LYS A 43 -6.89 4.84 -10.81
C LYS A 43 -5.55 4.14 -11.00
N ALA A 44 -5.46 3.14 -11.90
CA ALA A 44 -4.21 2.45 -12.19
C ALA A 44 -3.16 3.35 -12.86
N ARG A 45 -3.57 4.28 -13.73
CA ARG A 45 -2.68 5.29 -14.35
C ARG A 45 -2.19 6.35 -13.36
N ASP A 46 -2.93 6.60 -12.29
CA ASP A 46 -2.51 7.49 -11.21
C ASP A 46 -1.68 6.78 -10.12
N GLN A 47 -1.82 5.46 -9.96
CA GLN A 47 -1.26 4.65 -8.86
C GLN A 47 0.21 4.24 -8.93
N ALA A 48 0.98 4.71 -9.93
CA ALA A 48 2.37 4.28 -10.12
C ALA A 48 3.32 5.48 -10.30
N ARG A 49 3.28 6.43 -9.36
CA ARG A 49 3.97 7.72 -9.50
C ARG A 49 5.05 7.99 -8.47
N LEU A 50 5.07 7.20 -7.39
CA LEU A 50 6.06 7.32 -6.34
C LEU A 50 6.84 6.01 -6.19
N HIS A 51 8.14 6.07 -6.44
CA HIS A 51 9.06 4.99 -6.08
C HIS A 51 9.71 5.34 -4.74
N GLY A 52 9.92 4.35 -3.87
CA GLY A 52 10.58 4.61 -2.60
C GLY A 52 11.41 3.43 -2.14
N TYR A 53 12.49 3.76 -1.46
CA TYR A 53 13.38 2.79 -0.86
C TYR A 53 13.90 3.32 0.48
N ILE A 54 14.30 2.40 1.35
CA ILE A 54 14.88 2.70 2.64
C ILE A 54 16.33 2.26 2.59
N ASP A 55 17.22 3.15 3.00
CA ASP A 55 18.66 2.91 3.05
C ASP A 55 19.28 3.63 4.25
N TRP A 56 20.60 3.51 4.38
CA TRP A 56 21.37 4.01 5.52
C TRP A 56 22.36 5.07 5.05
N GLU A 57 22.38 6.20 5.76
CA GLU A 57 23.38 7.23 5.56
C GLU A 57 24.33 7.22 6.75
N THR A 58 25.63 7.37 6.47
CA THR A 58 26.65 7.58 7.49
C THR A 58 27.03 9.05 7.45
N ARG A 59 26.81 9.77 8.55
CA ARG A 59 27.30 11.14 8.74
C ARG A 59 28.43 11.16 9.75
N PHE A 60 29.36 12.06 9.49
CA PHE A 60 30.45 12.40 10.41
C PHE A 60 30.07 13.72 11.05
N ASP A 61 29.92 13.74 12.37
CA ASP A 61 29.78 14.95 13.16
C ASP A 61 30.96 15.08 14.15
N GLU A 62 30.91 16.10 15.00
CA GLU A 62 31.93 16.35 16.01
C GLU A 62 31.96 15.27 17.13
N GLU A 63 30.88 14.51 17.27
CA GLU A 63 30.67 13.48 18.30
C GLU A 63 31.02 12.07 17.79
N GLY A 64 31.14 11.89 16.48
CA GLY A 64 31.69 10.71 15.84
C GLY A 64 31.00 10.31 14.54
N VAL A 65 30.86 9.01 14.34
CA VAL A 65 30.20 8.42 13.17
C VAL A 65 28.78 8.05 13.55
N ILE A 66 27.80 8.79 13.03
CA ILE A 66 26.38 8.51 13.23
C ILE A 66 25.84 7.85 11.97
N GLN A 67 25.26 6.65 12.12
CA GLN A 67 24.47 6.00 11.09
C GLN A 67 22.99 6.20 11.41
N TYR A 68 22.20 6.53 10.40
CA TYR A 68 20.76 6.58 10.57
C TYR A 68 20.03 6.12 9.30
N PRO A 69 18.84 5.51 9.47
CA PRO A 69 18.01 5.11 8.34
C PRO A 69 17.34 6.34 7.71
N PHE A 70 17.18 6.32 6.39
CA PHE A 70 16.39 7.30 5.66
C PHE A 70 15.45 6.63 4.66
N LEU A 71 14.34 7.30 4.39
CA LEU A 71 13.39 6.98 3.33
C LEU A 71 13.63 7.95 2.17
N ALA A 72 14.05 7.43 1.03
CA ALA A 72 14.09 8.17 -0.22
C ALA A 72 12.81 7.92 -1.01
N LEU A 73 12.15 9.01 -1.40
CA LEU A 73 10.96 9.01 -2.24
C LEU A 73 11.28 9.72 -3.55
N GLN A 74 11.20 9.00 -4.65
CA GLN A 74 11.37 9.51 -6.00
C GLN A 74 10.01 9.64 -6.67
N ASN A 75 9.68 10.85 -7.10
CA ASN A 75 8.53 11.09 -7.96
C ASN A 75 8.91 10.75 -9.40
N ILE A 76 8.40 9.63 -9.90
CA ILE A 76 8.63 9.17 -11.28
C ILE A 76 7.58 9.69 -12.26
N SER A 77 6.68 10.56 -11.79
CA SER A 77 5.62 11.14 -12.60
C SER A 77 5.99 12.48 -13.22
N SER A 78 5.17 12.91 -14.18
CA SER A 78 5.29 14.21 -14.85
C SER A 78 4.64 15.36 -14.07
N ARG A 79 4.12 15.12 -12.87
CA ARG A 79 3.42 16.12 -12.04
C ARG A 79 3.98 16.11 -10.62
N ASN A 80 3.83 17.21 -9.90
CA ASN A 80 4.24 17.26 -8.50
C ASN A 80 3.35 16.32 -7.66
N VAL A 81 3.96 15.66 -6.68
CA VAL A 81 3.28 14.76 -5.74
C VAL A 81 3.36 15.37 -4.36
N LEU A 82 2.21 15.49 -3.70
CA LEU A 82 2.09 15.95 -2.32
C LEU A 82 1.95 14.74 -1.42
N VAL A 83 2.99 14.50 -0.61
CA VAL A 83 3.00 13.49 0.46
C VAL A 83 2.38 14.11 1.70
N THR A 84 1.33 13.47 2.24
CA THR A 84 0.57 13.97 3.38
C THR A 84 0.96 13.30 4.68
N ALA A 85 1.44 12.05 4.63
CA ALA A 85 1.84 11.31 5.82
C ALA A 85 2.87 10.22 5.49
N ILE A 86 3.75 9.96 6.45
CA ILE A 86 4.69 8.83 6.47
C ILE A 86 4.52 8.10 7.80
N ASP A 87 3.69 7.05 7.76
CA ASP A 87 3.19 6.34 8.94
C ASP A 87 3.84 4.97 9.10
N LEU A 88 4.17 4.57 10.33
CA LEU A 88 4.44 3.17 10.67
C LEU A 88 3.12 2.43 10.90
N ARG A 89 2.88 1.36 10.14
CA ARG A 89 1.70 0.49 10.32
C ARG A 89 2.06 -0.97 10.47
N SER A 90 1.29 -1.66 11.32
CA SER A 90 1.32 -3.11 11.45
C SER A 90 0.25 -3.76 10.58
N ASP A 91 0.58 -4.87 9.92
CA ASP A 91 -0.41 -5.73 9.24
C ASP A 91 -1.34 -6.49 10.21
N PHE A 92 -1.02 -6.46 11.51
CA PHE A 92 -1.76 -7.18 12.54
C PHE A 92 -2.81 -6.28 13.19
N PHE A 93 -4.08 -6.54 12.87
CA PHE A 93 -5.30 -5.87 13.32
C PHE A 93 -5.40 -4.34 13.08
N PHE A 94 -6.60 -3.92 12.68
CA PHE A 94 -7.00 -2.56 12.30
C PHE A 94 -6.86 -1.48 13.41
N LEU A 95 -6.28 -1.79 14.58
CA LEU A 95 -6.47 -1.04 15.82
C LEU A 95 -5.25 -0.30 16.35
N GLN A 96 -4.05 -0.49 15.80
CA GLN A 96 -2.89 0.28 16.27
C GLN A 96 -2.64 1.50 15.38
N ARG A 97 -2.94 2.68 15.96
CA ARG A 97 -2.63 3.98 15.39
C ARG A 97 -1.12 4.07 15.11
N ALA A 98 -0.85 4.66 13.96
CA ALA A 98 0.47 4.85 13.41
C ALA A 98 1.32 5.75 14.30
N GLY A 99 2.53 5.31 14.60
CA GLY A 99 3.60 6.23 14.99
C GLY A 99 4.14 6.92 13.75
N ILE A 100 4.61 8.16 13.90
CA ILE A 100 5.32 8.85 12.81
C ILE A 100 6.70 8.19 12.68
N ALA A 101 7.03 7.74 11.45
CA ALA A 101 8.27 7.03 11.16
C ALA A 101 9.50 7.96 11.11
N LEU A 102 9.26 9.27 11.06
CA LEU A 102 10.28 10.28 10.86
C LEU A 102 11.01 10.62 12.16
N ARG A 103 12.30 10.92 12.02
CA ARG A 103 13.10 11.59 13.05
C ARG A 103 12.84 13.10 12.95
N TYR A 104 12.45 13.70 14.06
CA TYR A 104 12.26 15.14 14.21
C TYR A 104 12.56 15.53 15.65
N ASP A 105 13.25 16.66 15.83
CA ASP A 105 13.59 17.17 17.15
C ASP A 105 12.36 17.82 17.82
N ASP A 106 11.47 18.44 17.02
CA ASP A 106 10.18 18.97 17.46
C ASP A 106 9.01 18.39 16.62
N PRO A 107 7.91 17.90 17.24
CA PRO A 107 6.70 17.48 16.51
C PRO A 107 6.08 18.55 15.61
N SER A 108 6.35 19.83 15.86
CA SER A 108 5.89 20.95 15.03
C SER A 108 6.71 21.15 13.75
N ASP A 109 7.91 20.55 13.67
CA ASP A 109 8.77 20.58 12.48
C ASP A 109 8.36 19.56 11.41
N LEU A 110 7.21 18.89 11.58
CA LEU A 110 6.72 17.93 10.59
C LEU A 110 6.54 18.64 9.24
N PRO A 111 7.32 18.26 8.21
CA PRO A 111 7.35 18.98 6.94
C PRO A 111 6.17 18.60 6.04
N PHE A 112 5.03 18.21 6.62
CA PHE A 112 3.86 17.75 5.90
C PHE A 112 2.78 18.83 5.80
N PRO A 113 2.16 18.98 4.61
CA PRO A 113 2.38 18.20 3.40
C PRO A 113 3.73 18.50 2.73
N ALA A 114 4.43 17.45 2.31
CA ALA A 114 5.72 17.55 1.64
C ALA A 114 5.53 17.42 0.13
N GLU A 115 5.85 18.46 -0.62
CA GLU A 115 5.85 18.41 -2.08
C GLU A 115 7.14 17.76 -2.60
N ILE A 116 6.98 16.90 -3.61
CA ILE A 116 8.06 16.30 -4.39
C ILE A 116 7.79 16.64 -5.85
N GLU A 117 8.63 17.49 -6.43
CA GLU A 117 8.53 17.89 -7.83
C GLU A 117 8.66 16.70 -8.79
N ALA A 118 8.12 16.84 -10.00
CA ALA A 118 8.23 15.84 -11.06
C ALA A 118 9.70 15.44 -11.34
N GLY A 119 9.99 14.14 -11.34
CA GLY A 119 11.34 13.61 -11.57
C GLY A 119 12.34 13.83 -10.43
N LYS A 120 11.94 14.49 -9.33
CA LYS A 120 12.83 14.75 -8.19
C LYS A 120 12.71 13.66 -7.12
N MET A 121 13.74 13.64 -6.27
CA MET A 121 13.81 12.80 -5.09
C MET A 121 13.82 13.67 -3.84
N ARG A 122 13.12 13.22 -2.81
CA ARG A 122 13.16 13.81 -1.47
C ARG A 122 13.50 12.72 -0.45
N VAL A 123 14.37 13.08 0.48
CA VAL A 123 14.85 12.19 1.54
C VAL A 123 14.22 12.60 2.86
N PHE A 124 13.80 11.61 3.63
CA PHE A 124 13.20 11.78 4.95
C PHE A 124 13.98 10.93 5.95
N ALA A 125 14.56 11.55 6.97
CA ALA A 125 15.24 10.83 8.05
C ALA A 125 14.22 10.00 8.84
N LEU A 126 14.53 8.74 9.08
CA LEU A 126 13.70 7.84 9.88
C LEU A 126 14.24 7.75 11.31
N ASP A 127 13.33 7.58 12.26
CA ASP A 127 13.65 7.35 13.67
C ASP A 127 13.80 5.85 13.92
N GLU A 128 15.05 5.38 14.01
CA GLU A 128 15.35 3.97 14.25
C GLU A 128 14.74 3.46 15.55
N ASP A 129 14.87 4.22 16.65
CA ASP A 129 14.41 3.81 17.98
C ASP A 129 12.90 3.57 17.98
N ARG A 130 12.14 4.44 17.30
CA ARG A 130 10.69 4.24 17.12
C ARG A 130 10.37 3.02 16.26
N VAL A 131 11.13 2.79 15.20
CA VAL A 131 10.93 1.59 14.36
C VAL A 131 11.19 0.34 15.21
N LEU A 132 12.30 0.29 15.94
CA LEU A 132 12.66 -0.78 16.86
C LEU A 132 11.60 -1.00 17.95
N GLU A 133 11.14 0.07 18.61
CA GLU A 133 10.13 -0.03 19.66
C GLU A 133 8.84 -0.67 19.15
N VAL A 134 8.38 -0.29 17.94
CA VAL A 134 7.19 -0.89 17.32
C VAL A 134 7.44 -2.36 16.95
N VAL A 135 8.64 -2.71 16.48
CA VAL A 135 9.05 -4.10 16.18
C VAL A 135 9.06 -4.95 17.45
N GLU A 136 9.67 -4.47 18.53
CA GLU A 136 9.80 -5.20 19.80
C GLU A 136 8.47 -5.36 20.53
N LYS A 137 7.67 -4.28 20.65
CA LYS A 137 6.32 -4.36 21.24
C LYS A 137 5.48 -5.42 20.55
N LYS A 138 5.58 -5.48 19.23
CA LYS A 138 4.88 -6.48 18.42
C LYS A 138 5.36 -7.89 18.73
N TRP A 139 6.66 -8.13 18.83
CA TRP A 139 7.20 -9.45 19.19
C TRP A 139 6.64 -9.96 20.52
N ARG A 140 6.57 -9.10 21.54
CA ARG A 140 6.01 -9.45 22.86
C ARG A 140 4.53 -9.85 22.77
N ILE A 141 3.76 -9.24 21.87
CA ILE A 141 2.33 -9.50 21.69
C ILE A 141 2.06 -10.69 20.74
N THR A 142 2.94 -10.94 19.76
CA THR A 142 2.71 -11.92 18.67
C THR A 142 3.47 -13.24 18.80
N ALA A 143 4.09 -13.53 19.94
CA ALA A 143 4.82 -14.78 20.17
C ALA A 143 4.00 -16.07 19.92
N VAL A 144 2.67 -16.02 20.06
CA VAL A 144 1.76 -17.18 19.89
C VAL A 144 1.06 -17.24 18.50
N PRO A 145 0.55 -16.15 17.90
CA PRO A 145 -0.16 -16.22 16.60
C PRO A 145 0.75 -16.27 15.37
N ALA A 146 2.07 -16.08 15.52
CA ALA A 146 3.02 -15.99 14.40
C ALA A 146 3.11 -17.26 13.54
N LEU A 147 2.64 -18.40 14.05
CA LEU A 147 2.60 -19.67 13.31
C LEU A 147 1.41 -19.76 12.32
N LEU A 148 0.31 -19.05 12.58
CA LEU A 148 -0.95 -19.14 11.81
C LEU A 148 -1.24 -17.90 10.96
N PHE A 149 -0.75 -16.72 11.37
CA PHE A 149 -0.96 -15.49 10.62
C PHE A 149 0.27 -15.14 9.76
N LYS A 150 0.01 -14.64 8.53
CA LYS A 150 1.04 -14.07 7.66
C LYS A 150 1.90 -13.09 8.47
N ARG A 151 3.22 -13.29 8.36
CA ARG A 151 4.27 -12.67 9.19
C ARG A 151 3.94 -11.22 9.54
N PRO A 152 4.09 -10.82 10.81
CA PRO A 152 3.81 -9.47 11.26
C PRO A 152 4.74 -8.44 10.60
N ARG A 153 4.39 -7.93 9.40
CA ARG A 153 5.17 -6.88 8.73
C ARG A 153 4.86 -5.52 9.35
N ILE A 154 5.90 -4.73 9.59
CA ILE A 154 5.76 -3.30 9.85
C ILE A 154 6.05 -2.60 8.52
N LYS A 155 5.20 -1.64 8.21
CA LYS A 155 5.13 -1.01 6.92
C LYS A 155 5.22 0.49 7.08
N ILE A 156 6.12 1.11 6.33
CA ILE A 156 6.07 2.56 6.15
C ILE A 156 5.05 2.84 5.06
N ARG A 157 3.96 3.50 5.41
CA ARG A 157 2.92 3.93 4.48
C ARG A 157 3.11 5.39 4.14
N VAL A 158 3.29 5.66 2.86
CA VAL A 158 3.29 7.02 2.31
C VAL A 158 1.91 7.30 1.75
N GLU A 159 1.22 8.30 2.27
CA GLU A 159 -0.07 8.75 1.74
C GLU A 159 0.12 10.01 0.91
N THR A 160 -0.60 10.10 -0.21
CA THR A 160 -0.60 11.26 -1.10
C THR A 160 -1.99 11.87 -1.16
N LEU A 161 -2.10 13.13 -1.60
CA LEU A 161 -3.41 13.77 -1.79
C LEU A 161 -4.33 13.02 -2.77
N THR A 162 -3.77 12.29 -3.73
CA THR A 162 -4.53 11.49 -4.70
C THR A 162 -4.98 10.13 -4.13
N GLY A 163 -4.67 9.85 -2.86
CA GLY A 163 -5.02 8.59 -2.19
C GLY A 163 -4.13 7.41 -2.58
N GLU A 164 -3.01 7.64 -3.28
CA GLU A 164 -1.98 6.63 -3.53
C GLU A 164 -1.28 6.27 -2.22
N ARG A 165 -0.98 4.97 -2.05
CA ARG A 165 -0.33 4.43 -0.85
C ARG A 165 0.87 3.59 -1.24
N LEU A 166 2.07 4.14 -1.06
CA LEU A 166 3.29 3.35 -1.13
C LEU A 166 3.50 2.63 0.20
N THR A 167 3.90 1.36 0.15
CA THR A 167 4.09 0.52 1.33
C THR A 167 5.46 -0.13 1.27
N LEU A 168 6.34 0.20 2.20
CA LEU A 168 7.71 -0.33 2.29
C LEU A 168 7.91 -1.15 3.56
N SER A 169 8.76 -2.18 3.54
CA SER A 169 9.08 -2.94 4.76
C SER A 169 9.94 -2.10 5.70
N ALA A 170 9.45 -1.85 6.91
CA ALA A 170 10.18 -1.07 7.92
C ALA A 170 11.42 -1.79 8.47
N GLU A 171 11.56 -3.09 8.23
CA GLU A 171 12.74 -3.88 8.62
C GLU A 171 14.05 -3.34 8.02
N ARG A 172 13.97 -2.66 6.87
CA ARG A 172 15.13 -2.02 6.24
C ARG A 172 15.62 -0.79 7.00
N ALA A 173 14.77 -0.19 7.84
CA ALA A 173 15.11 0.93 8.69
C ALA A 173 15.73 0.52 10.04
N ILE A 174 15.99 -0.78 10.25
CA ILE A 174 16.68 -1.31 11.44
C ILE A 174 18.12 -1.65 11.07
N GLU A 175 19.09 -1.33 11.92
CA GLU A 175 20.49 -1.63 11.65
C GLU A 175 20.68 -3.15 11.47
N TRP A 176 21.58 -3.56 10.57
CA TRP A 176 21.79 -4.96 10.23
C TRP A 176 22.01 -5.88 11.45
N ARG A 177 22.74 -5.39 12.46
CA ARG A 177 23.06 -6.12 13.68
C ARG A 177 21.82 -6.41 14.52
N HIS A 178 20.90 -5.45 14.56
CA HIS A 178 19.65 -5.48 15.32
C HIS A 178 18.50 -6.17 14.57
N ARG A 179 18.66 -6.44 13.27
CA ARG A 179 17.71 -7.26 12.52
C ARG A 179 17.67 -8.67 13.10
N SER A 180 16.47 -9.15 13.42
CA SER A 180 16.26 -10.54 13.83
C SER A 180 16.83 -11.50 12.76
N TRP A 181 17.32 -12.67 13.18
CA TRP A 181 17.89 -13.68 12.28
C TRP A 181 17.00 -14.05 11.09
N ARG A 182 15.68 -13.82 11.20
CA ARG A 182 14.67 -14.06 10.16
C ARG A 182 14.61 -13.00 9.05
N PHE A 183 15.35 -11.89 9.19
CA PHE A 183 15.42 -10.76 8.24
C PHE A 183 16.84 -10.46 7.75
N ARG A 184 17.79 -11.33 8.09
CA ARG A 184 19.09 -11.39 7.44
C ARG A 184 18.89 -12.18 6.13
N PRO A 185 18.99 -11.58 4.93
CA PRO A 185 18.92 -12.31 3.66
C PRO A 185 19.92 -13.45 3.57
#